data_AF-A0A644WQW6-F1
#
_entry.id   AF-A0A644WQW6-F1
#
_cell.length_a   1.000
_cell.length_b   1.000
_cell.length_c   1.000
_cell.angle_alpha   90.00
_cell.angle_beta   90.00
_cell.angle_gamma   90.00
#
_symmetry.space_group_name_H-M   'P 1'
#
loop_
_entity.id
_entity.type
_entity.pdbx_description
1 polymer ?
#
loop_
_entity_poly.entity_id
_entity_poly.type
_entity_poly.pdbx_seq_one_letter_code
_entity_poly.pdbx_strand_id
1 'polypeptide(L)'
;MTTLPYFDTVHSIDLRRTILIPDAFPAFLAGGNTHLVKLFKLPVGLFTTFYTSRLFSVMSIFDQFPIELLLLLFSLFTLLFAYTIQRPSTHLLRTQHALLVEDILQHDQFLKLKEYRHHTNHIYDHARRVSYLSFRISKALGMDYQAAARGGLLHDFFLYDWRERKQNDEKRSSHGKEHPFIALENAKTYFSVNPLEEDIITKHMFPKTLALPRYKESVVVSISDKISAIYEYVVRA
;
A
#
# COMPACT_ATOMS: atom_id res chain seq x y z
N MET A 1 -12.81 -2.43 40.77
CA MET A 1 -13.20 -1.79 39.49
C MET A 1 -12.41 -2.46 38.38
N THR A 2 -13.04 -3.43 37.72
CA THR A 2 -12.49 -4.19 36.60
C THR A 2 -12.72 -3.41 35.31
N THR A 3 -11.65 -3.04 34.61
CA THR A 3 -11.72 -2.45 33.28
C THR A 3 -12.14 -3.53 32.28
N LEU A 4 -13.33 -3.40 31.70
CA LEU A 4 -13.77 -4.24 30.59
C LEU A 4 -12.90 -3.96 29.34
N PRO A 5 -12.38 -4.99 28.65
CA PRO A 5 -11.71 -4.79 27.37
C PRO A 5 -12.73 -4.38 26.32
N TYR A 6 -12.34 -3.44 25.45
CA TYR A 6 -13.13 -2.83 24.37
C TYR A 6 -13.78 -3.84 23.38
N PHE A 7 -13.41 -5.13 23.45
CA PHE A 7 -13.71 -6.14 22.43
C PHE A 7 -14.84 -7.14 22.76
N ASP A 8 -15.39 -7.14 23.97
CA ASP A 8 -16.37 -8.18 24.39
C ASP A 8 -17.79 -8.05 23.79
N THR A 9 -18.00 -7.19 22.78
CA THR A 9 -19.33 -7.01 22.15
C THR A 9 -19.45 -7.57 20.72
N VAL A 10 -18.41 -8.21 20.17
CA VAL A 10 -18.41 -8.63 18.75
C VAL A 10 -18.23 -10.14 18.60
N HIS A 11 -19.14 -10.92 19.17
CA HIS A 11 -19.32 -12.34 18.81
C HIS A 11 -20.71 -12.58 18.24
N SER A 12 -20.78 -12.63 16.89
CA SER A 12 -21.57 -13.58 16.08
C SER A 12 -21.80 -12.99 14.69
N ILE A 13 -20.76 -12.94 13.84
CA ILE A 13 -20.99 -12.69 12.41
C ILE A 13 -20.44 -13.88 11.64
N ASP A 14 -21.38 -14.68 11.14
CA ASP A 14 -21.16 -15.82 10.26
C ASP A 14 -20.39 -15.37 9.00
N LEU A 15 -19.09 -15.67 8.97
CA LEU A 15 -18.16 -15.30 7.92
C LEU A 15 -18.43 -16.04 6.58
N ARG A 16 -19.37 -16.99 6.53
CA ARG A 16 -19.67 -17.76 5.30
C ARG A 16 -20.61 -17.05 4.32
N ARG A 17 -21.28 -15.95 4.70
CA ARG A 17 -22.27 -15.28 3.84
C ARG A 17 -21.80 -13.98 3.17
N THR A 18 -20.62 -13.45 3.49
CA THR A 18 -20.19 -12.11 3.03
C THR A 18 -19.17 -12.15 1.88
N ILE A 19 -18.91 -13.32 1.31
CA ILE A 19 -17.94 -13.52 0.21
C ILE A 19 -18.71 -13.87 -1.07
N LEU A 20 -19.57 -12.99 -1.54
CA LEU A 20 -19.98 -12.94 -2.94
C LEU A 20 -20.37 -11.50 -3.24
N ILE A 21 -19.48 -10.75 -3.89
CA ILE A 21 -19.84 -9.54 -4.65
C ILE A 21 -19.54 -9.81 -6.13
N PRO A 22 -20.41 -10.52 -6.88
CA PRO A 22 -20.29 -10.59 -8.33
C PRO A 22 -20.97 -9.39 -9.02
N ASP A 23 -21.86 -8.65 -8.34
CA ASP A 23 -22.85 -7.81 -9.04
C ASP A 23 -22.63 -6.29 -8.94
N ALA A 24 -21.54 -5.83 -8.30
CA ALA A 24 -21.32 -4.39 -8.10
C ALA A 24 -20.75 -3.66 -9.34
N PHE A 25 -20.11 -4.38 -10.27
CA PHE A 25 -19.46 -3.79 -11.44
C PHE A 25 -20.45 -3.35 -12.53
N PRO A 26 -21.51 -4.12 -12.87
CA PRO A 26 -22.50 -3.71 -13.88
C PRO A 26 -23.41 -2.56 -13.40
N ALA A 27 -23.79 -2.54 -12.12
CA ALA A 27 -24.64 -1.48 -11.54
C ALA A 27 -23.94 -0.10 -11.51
N PHE A 28 -22.61 -0.08 -11.40
CA PHE A 28 -21.79 1.14 -11.41
C PHE A 28 -21.78 1.86 -12.76
N LEU A 29 -21.84 1.13 -13.87
CA LEU A 29 -21.93 1.72 -15.23
C LEU A 29 -23.35 2.14 -15.60
N ALA A 30 -24.37 1.52 -15.00
CA ALA A 30 -25.78 1.87 -15.22
C ALA A 30 -26.17 3.19 -14.52
N GLY A 31 -25.44 3.61 -13.48
CA GLY A 31 -25.67 4.83 -12.70
C GLY A 31 -25.15 6.12 -13.34
N GLY A 32 -25.58 6.44 -14.57
CA GLY A 32 -25.78 7.79 -15.14
C GLY A 32 -24.78 8.94 -14.91
N ASN A 33 -23.57 8.73 -14.38
CA ASN A 33 -22.66 9.83 -14.05
C ASN A 33 -21.66 10.07 -15.19
N THR A 34 -22.08 10.87 -16.17
CA THR A 34 -21.38 11.16 -17.44
C THR A 34 -20.00 11.78 -17.25
N HIS A 35 -19.71 12.36 -16.08
CA HIS A 35 -18.39 12.90 -15.73
C HIS A 35 -17.36 11.80 -15.39
N LEU A 36 -17.79 10.69 -14.75
CA LEU A 36 -16.90 9.56 -14.46
C LEU A 36 -16.53 8.81 -15.74
N VAL A 37 -17.47 8.64 -16.66
CA VAL A 37 -17.20 8.04 -17.98
C VAL A 37 -16.14 8.84 -18.77
N LYS A 38 -16.10 10.17 -18.62
CA LYS A 38 -15.06 11.02 -19.21
C LYS A 38 -13.69 10.83 -18.52
N LEU A 39 -13.69 10.65 -17.20
CA LEU A 39 -12.47 10.40 -16.41
C LEU A 39 -11.78 9.08 -16.81
N PHE A 40 -12.55 8.05 -17.18
CA PHE A 40 -12.03 6.77 -17.67
C PHE A 40 -11.58 6.78 -19.14
N LYS A 41 -12.10 7.70 -19.97
CA LYS A 41 -11.72 7.80 -21.39
C LYS A 41 -10.37 8.47 -21.62
N LEU A 42 -9.92 9.32 -20.70
CA LEU A 42 -8.68 10.07 -20.81
C LEU A 42 -7.42 9.19 -20.71
N PRO A 43 -7.33 8.24 -19.76
CA PRO A 43 -6.24 7.25 -19.71
C PRO A 43 -6.21 6.35 -20.94
N VAL A 44 -7.38 5.94 -21.44
CA VAL A 44 -7.50 5.09 -22.64
C VAL A 44 -7.05 5.86 -23.88
N GLY A 45 -7.42 7.14 -24.01
CA GLY A 45 -6.99 8.00 -25.12
C GLY A 45 -5.49 8.26 -25.14
N LEU A 46 -4.87 8.46 -23.96
CA LEU A 46 -3.42 8.59 -23.83
C LEU A 46 -2.71 7.27 -24.16
N PHE A 47 -3.26 6.13 -23.75
CA PHE A 47 -2.74 4.80 -24.07
C PHE A 47 -2.81 4.50 -25.59
N THR A 48 -3.93 4.79 -26.25
CA THR A 48 -4.05 4.59 -27.72
C THR A 48 -3.11 5.50 -28.50
N THR A 49 -3.00 6.77 -28.12
CA THR A 49 -2.09 7.73 -28.78
C THR A 49 -0.64 7.27 -28.65
N PHE A 50 -0.25 6.82 -27.46
CA PHE A 50 1.07 6.25 -27.19
C PHE A 50 1.36 5.00 -28.04
N TYR A 51 0.44 4.04 -28.08
CA TYR A 51 0.62 2.81 -28.87
C TYR A 51 0.72 3.10 -30.37
N THR A 52 -0.08 4.04 -30.87
CA THR A 52 0.01 4.46 -32.29
C THR A 52 1.34 5.14 -32.61
N SER A 53 1.91 5.93 -31.69
CA SER A 53 3.22 6.57 -31.91
C SER A 53 4.38 5.56 -32.03
N ARG A 54 4.27 4.39 -31.39
CA ARG A 54 5.23 3.28 -31.53
C ARG A 54 5.09 2.51 -32.84
N LEU A 55 3.89 2.43 -33.41
CA LEU A 55 3.62 1.66 -34.64
C LEU A 55 4.20 2.33 -35.90
N PHE A 56 4.40 3.65 -35.87
CA PHE A 56 4.85 4.44 -37.01
C PHE A 56 6.35 4.75 -37.03
N SER A 57 7.14 4.12 -36.15
CA SER A 57 8.62 4.20 -36.14
C SER A 57 9.17 5.61 -36.34
N VAL A 58 8.48 6.63 -35.83
CA VAL A 58 9.05 7.97 -35.74
C VAL A 58 10.21 7.83 -34.79
N MET A 59 11.44 8.21 -35.18
CA MET A 59 12.59 8.21 -34.28
C MET A 59 12.19 8.98 -33.02
N SER A 60 11.91 8.23 -31.96
CA SER A 60 11.12 8.76 -30.88
C SER A 60 12.07 9.08 -29.73
N ILE A 61 11.85 10.22 -29.11
CA ILE A 61 12.48 10.73 -27.89
C ILE A 61 12.42 9.73 -26.69
N PHE A 62 11.90 8.52 -26.88
CA PHE A 62 11.54 7.53 -25.86
C PHE A 62 12.63 6.49 -25.55
N ASP A 63 13.79 6.50 -26.20
CA ASP A 63 14.93 5.67 -25.80
C ASP A 63 15.64 6.17 -24.52
N GLN A 64 15.10 7.22 -23.90
CA GLN A 64 15.77 8.00 -22.87
C GLN A 64 14.94 8.35 -21.64
N PHE A 65 13.87 7.62 -21.28
CA PHE A 65 13.61 7.20 -19.87
C PHE A 65 12.17 6.66 -19.56
N PRO A 66 12.01 5.88 -18.46
CA PRO A 66 10.92 5.70 -17.45
C PRO A 66 9.56 6.41 -17.44
N ILE A 67 9.23 7.27 -18.40
CA ILE A 67 8.07 8.16 -18.36
C ILE A 67 6.75 7.43 -18.68
N GLU A 68 6.80 6.37 -19.49
CA GLU A 68 5.62 5.60 -19.91
C GLU A 68 5.06 4.73 -18.76
N LEU A 69 5.95 4.13 -17.95
CA LEU A 69 5.59 3.36 -16.75
C LEU A 69 5.08 4.26 -15.62
N LEU A 70 5.66 5.47 -15.50
CA LEU A 70 5.23 6.50 -14.56
C LEU A 70 3.81 7.01 -14.88
N LEU A 71 3.47 7.16 -16.15
CA LEU A 71 2.12 7.56 -16.59
C LEU A 71 1.08 6.43 -16.42
N LEU A 72 1.48 5.16 -16.54
CA LEU A 72 0.62 4.01 -16.25
C LEU A 72 0.35 3.84 -14.74
N LEU A 73 1.36 4.02 -13.89
CA LEU A 73 1.19 4.03 -12.42
C LEU A 73 0.36 5.23 -11.95
N PHE A 74 0.51 6.39 -12.59
CA PHE A 74 -0.29 7.59 -12.35
C PHE A 74 -1.77 7.43 -12.74
N SER A 75 -2.08 6.69 -13.81
CA SER A 75 -3.46 6.38 -14.22
C SER A 75 -4.12 5.27 -13.38
N LEU A 76 -3.35 4.29 -12.91
CA LEU A 76 -3.86 3.24 -12.01
C LEU A 76 -4.07 3.75 -10.58
N PHE A 77 -3.19 4.64 -10.09
CA PHE A 77 -3.36 5.37 -8.83
C PHE A 77 -4.63 6.23 -8.83
N THR A 78 -4.89 7.00 -9.89
CA THR A 78 -6.10 7.85 -9.98
C THR A 78 -7.40 7.05 -9.98
N LEU A 79 -7.37 5.80 -10.44
CA LEU A 79 -8.49 4.85 -10.48
C LEU A 79 -8.74 4.18 -9.11
N LEU A 80 -7.67 3.85 -8.38
CA LEU A 80 -7.72 3.34 -7.00
C LEU A 80 -8.05 4.44 -5.98
N PHE A 81 -7.63 5.68 -6.24
CA PHE A 81 -7.98 6.91 -5.51
C PHE A 81 -9.48 7.27 -5.66
N ALA A 82 -10.06 7.11 -6.84
CA ALA A 82 -11.51 7.31 -7.03
C ALA A 82 -12.35 6.21 -6.35
N TYR A 83 -11.94 4.93 -6.45
CA TYR A 83 -12.66 3.80 -5.86
C TYR A 83 -12.56 3.73 -4.33
N THR A 84 -11.41 4.09 -3.74
CA THR A 84 -11.26 4.17 -2.28
C THR A 84 -12.09 5.29 -1.65
N ILE A 85 -12.39 6.36 -2.41
CA ILE A 85 -13.17 7.56 -2.01
C ILE A 85 -14.69 7.37 -2.07
N GLN A 86 -15.26 6.49 -2.89
CA GLN A 86 -16.72 6.54 -3.11
C GLN A 86 -17.61 5.77 -2.10
N ARG A 87 -17.07 5.12 -1.06
CA ARG A 87 -17.91 4.46 -0.03
C ARG A 87 -17.70 5.05 1.38
N PRO A 88 -18.77 5.49 2.08
CA PRO A 88 -18.69 5.88 3.48
C PRO A 88 -18.18 4.72 4.34
N SER A 89 -17.48 5.10 5.42
CA SER A 89 -17.01 4.24 6.51
C SER A 89 -17.99 3.11 6.84
N THR A 90 -17.63 1.87 6.50
CA THR A 90 -18.14 0.75 7.31
C THR A 90 -17.10 0.55 8.39
N HIS A 91 -17.45 0.97 9.62
CA HIS A 91 -16.72 0.66 10.85
C HIS A 91 -16.16 -0.79 10.81
N LEU A 92 -16.95 -1.71 10.23
CA LEU A 92 -16.58 -3.09 9.90
C LEU A 92 -15.22 -3.27 9.21
N LEU A 93 -14.87 -2.52 8.16
CA LEU A 93 -13.58 -2.70 7.47
C LEU A 93 -12.40 -2.31 8.36
N ARG A 94 -12.56 -1.28 9.18
CA ARG A 94 -11.54 -0.86 10.16
C ARG A 94 -11.41 -1.90 11.27
N THR A 95 -12.52 -2.39 11.81
CA THR A 95 -12.53 -3.44 12.82
C THR A 95 -11.89 -4.72 12.28
N GLN A 96 -12.25 -5.13 11.06
CA GLN A 96 -11.69 -6.31 10.43
C GLN A 96 -10.18 -6.17 10.20
N HIS A 97 -9.73 -5.02 9.69
CA HIS A 97 -8.30 -4.76 9.54
C HIS A 97 -7.60 -4.82 10.89
N ALA A 98 -8.13 -4.13 11.91
CA ALA A 98 -7.54 -4.09 13.24
C ALA A 98 -7.41 -5.48 13.86
N LEU A 99 -8.44 -6.32 13.77
CA LEU A 99 -8.41 -7.71 14.25
C LEU A 99 -7.41 -8.57 13.47
N LEU A 100 -7.29 -8.36 12.16
CA LEU A 100 -6.41 -9.14 11.29
C LEU A 100 -4.92 -8.91 11.58
N VAL A 101 -4.56 -7.69 11.98
CA VAL A 101 -3.18 -7.31 12.29
C VAL A 101 -2.96 -7.05 13.79
N GLU A 102 -3.87 -7.51 14.65
CA GLU A 102 -3.85 -7.22 16.09
C GLU A 102 -2.57 -7.71 16.76
N ASP A 103 -2.11 -8.91 16.39
CA ASP A 103 -0.88 -9.53 16.87
C ASP A 103 0.34 -8.63 16.64
N ILE A 104 0.39 -7.93 15.49
CA ILE A 104 1.48 -6.99 15.17
C ILE A 104 1.26 -5.65 15.88
N LEU A 105 0.03 -5.11 15.86
CA LEU A 105 -0.27 -3.79 16.43
C LEU A 105 -0.06 -3.71 17.94
N GLN A 106 -0.23 -4.83 18.66
CA GLN A 106 -0.05 -4.91 20.11
C GLN A 106 1.36 -5.37 20.52
N HIS A 107 2.22 -5.75 19.57
CA HIS A 107 3.54 -6.27 19.89
C HIS A 107 4.50 -5.14 20.32
N ASP A 108 5.17 -5.30 21.46
CA ASP A 108 6.06 -4.28 22.04
C ASP A 108 7.12 -3.78 21.06
N GLN A 109 7.73 -4.68 20.30
CA GLN A 109 8.75 -4.28 19.32
C GLN A 109 8.16 -3.44 18.19
N PHE A 110 6.93 -3.75 17.74
CA PHE A 110 6.27 -2.95 16.72
C PHE A 110 5.90 -1.56 17.25
N LEU A 111 5.49 -1.47 18.51
CA LEU A 111 5.17 -0.21 19.17
C LEU A 111 6.36 0.76 19.26
N LYS A 112 7.61 0.26 19.28
CA LYS A 112 8.82 1.10 19.22
C LYS A 112 8.93 1.93 17.95
N LEU A 113 8.21 1.60 16.87
CA LEU A 113 8.14 2.45 15.67
C LEU A 113 7.52 3.83 15.94
N LYS A 114 6.93 4.04 17.12
CA LYS A 114 6.50 5.37 17.62
C LYS A 114 7.67 6.25 18.06
N GLU A 115 8.87 5.71 18.23
CA GLU A 115 10.05 6.48 18.64
C GLU A 115 10.80 7.05 17.44
N TYR A 116 10.67 6.41 16.27
CA TYR A 116 11.40 6.76 15.05
C TYR A 116 10.52 7.54 14.06
N ARG A 117 11.10 8.52 13.39
CA ARG A 117 10.40 9.34 12.39
C ARG A 117 10.56 8.77 10.98
N HIS A 118 9.46 8.66 10.24
CA HIS A 118 9.47 8.35 8.81
C HIS A 118 9.77 9.63 8.01
N HIS A 119 8.78 10.51 7.89
CA HIS A 119 8.93 11.87 7.38
C HIS A 119 8.59 12.88 8.47
N THR A 120 7.36 13.39 8.46
CA THR A 120 6.79 14.28 9.48
C THR A 120 6.15 13.48 10.62
N ASN A 121 5.79 12.22 10.39
CA ASN A 121 5.16 11.34 11.39
C ASN A 121 6.11 10.24 11.89
N HIS A 122 5.63 9.48 12.87
CA HIS A 122 6.26 8.25 13.31
C HIS A 122 6.13 7.15 12.26
N ILE A 123 7.10 6.25 12.18
CA ILE A 123 7.04 5.09 11.28
C ILE A 123 5.79 4.24 11.57
N TYR A 124 5.39 4.15 12.84
CA TYR A 124 4.16 3.45 13.25
C TYR A 124 2.92 3.97 12.51
N ASP A 125 2.76 5.30 12.41
CA ASP A 125 1.58 5.90 11.79
C ASP A 125 1.59 5.74 10.26
N HIS A 126 2.78 5.83 9.65
CA HIS A 126 3.01 5.53 8.23
C HIS A 126 2.62 4.09 7.91
N ALA A 127 3.24 3.13 8.60
CA ALA A 127 3.01 1.70 8.40
C ALA A 127 1.55 1.31 8.58
N ARG A 128 0.87 1.86 9.60
CA ARG A 128 -0.56 1.60 9.83
C ARG A 128 -1.44 2.12 8.69
N ARG A 129 -1.10 3.27 8.10
CA ARG A 129 -1.80 3.85 6.95
C ARG A 129 -1.58 3.00 5.70
N VAL A 130 -0.33 2.65 5.40
CA VAL A 130 0.04 1.77 4.28
C VAL A 130 -0.68 0.43 4.38
N SER A 131 -0.66 -0.18 5.57
CA SER A 131 -1.36 -1.43 5.87
C SER A 131 -2.86 -1.33 5.59
N TYR A 132 -3.53 -0.29 6.08
CA TYR A 132 -4.98 -0.14 5.87
C TYR A 132 -5.36 0.18 4.42
N LEU A 133 -4.58 1.02 3.72
CA LEU A 133 -4.78 1.29 2.29
C LEU A 133 -4.60 0.01 1.47
N SER A 134 -3.52 -0.73 1.72
CA SER A 134 -3.20 -1.97 1.03
C SER A 134 -4.26 -3.03 1.30
N PHE A 135 -4.70 -3.19 2.56
CA PHE A 135 -5.83 -4.03 2.93
C PHE A 135 -7.08 -3.68 2.10
N ARG A 136 -7.44 -2.40 2.04
CA ARG A 136 -8.65 -1.95 1.34
C ARG A 136 -8.57 -2.16 -0.17
N ILE A 137 -7.45 -1.81 -0.77
CA ILE A 137 -7.23 -1.95 -2.22
C ILE A 137 -7.18 -3.43 -2.57
N SER A 138 -6.35 -4.23 -1.90
CA SER A 138 -6.26 -5.67 -2.14
C SER A 138 -7.60 -6.36 -1.91
N LYS A 139 -8.34 -6.01 -0.87
CA LYS A 139 -9.68 -6.57 -0.61
C LYS A 139 -10.68 -6.22 -1.71
N ALA A 140 -10.66 -4.98 -2.19
CA ALA A 140 -11.51 -4.55 -3.30
C ALA A 140 -11.19 -5.24 -4.62
N LEU A 141 -9.91 -5.58 -4.81
CA LEU A 141 -9.41 -6.25 -6.02
C LEU A 141 -9.44 -7.78 -5.93
N GLY A 142 -9.95 -8.37 -4.84
CA GLY A 142 -9.99 -9.82 -4.63
C GLY A 142 -8.60 -10.46 -4.45
N MET A 143 -7.62 -9.68 -4.05
CA MET A 143 -6.24 -10.10 -3.77
C MET A 143 -6.09 -10.65 -2.33
N ASP A 144 -4.91 -11.16 -1.98
CA ASP A 144 -4.59 -11.54 -0.60
C ASP A 144 -4.45 -10.29 0.28
N TYR A 145 -5.60 -9.81 0.75
CA TYR A 145 -5.69 -8.65 1.62
C TYR A 145 -5.09 -8.89 3.00
N GLN A 146 -4.90 -10.15 3.42
CA GLN A 146 -4.31 -10.46 4.72
C GLN A 146 -2.79 -10.23 4.64
N ALA A 147 -2.14 -10.84 3.65
CA ALA A 147 -0.72 -10.62 3.41
C ALA A 147 -0.42 -9.16 3.06
N ALA A 148 -1.28 -8.50 2.27
CA ALA A 148 -1.12 -7.06 1.97
C ALA A 148 -1.22 -6.18 3.23
N ALA A 149 -2.13 -6.51 4.16
CA ALA A 149 -2.25 -5.79 5.43
C ALA A 149 -1.03 -6.02 6.32
N ARG A 150 -0.64 -7.29 6.52
CA ARG A 150 0.48 -7.67 7.40
C ARG A 150 1.82 -7.21 6.85
N GLY A 151 2.12 -7.54 5.59
CA GLY A 151 3.31 -7.07 4.89
C GLY A 151 3.37 -5.54 4.79
N GLY A 152 2.23 -4.88 4.53
CA GLY A 152 2.15 -3.41 4.55
C GLY A 152 2.37 -2.80 5.93
N LEU A 153 2.11 -3.52 7.02
CA LEU A 153 2.42 -3.06 8.37
C LEU A 153 3.91 -3.26 8.71
N LEU A 154 4.53 -4.31 8.16
CA LEU A 154 5.91 -4.70 8.46
C LEU A 154 6.95 -4.14 7.48
N HIS A 155 6.56 -3.50 6.38
CA HIS A 155 7.48 -3.07 5.31
C HIS A 155 8.63 -2.18 5.80
N ASP A 156 8.36 -1.35 6.81
CA ASP A 156 9.29 -0.39 7.41
C ASP A 156 9.69 -0.78 8.85
N PHE A 157 9.60 -2.06 9.21
CA PHE A 157 9.88 -2.54 10.57
C PHE A 157 11.38 -2.64 10.89
N PHE A 158 12.15 -1.55 10.69
CA PHE A 158 13.61 -1.55 10.80
C PHE A 158 14.16 -1.10 12.16
N LEU A 159 13.37 -0.47 13.03
CA LEU A 159 13.70 -0.20 14.45
C LEU A 159 14.97 0.65 14.72
N TYR A 160 15.25 1.66 13.89
CA TYR A 160 16.32 2.62 14.16
C TYR A 160 16.00 4.00 13.56
N ASP A 161 16.71 5.05 13.98
CA ASP A 161 16.62 6.37 13.33
C ASP A 161 17.53 6.41 12.08
N TRP A 162 16.91 6.45 10.91
CA TRP A 162 17.64 6.46 9.64
C TRP A 162 18.36 7.78 9.34
N ARG A 163 17.94 8.89 9.96
CA ARG A 163 18.57 10.20 9.79
C ARG A 163 19.86 10.28 10.59
N GLU A 164 19.84 9.79 11.82
CA GLU A 164 21.05 9.66 12.65
C GLU A 164 22.07 8.77 11.93
N ARG A 165 21.63 7.62 11.42
CA ARG A 165 22.50 6.72 10.65
C ARG A 165 23.06 7.37 9.39
N LYS A 166 22.28 8.22 8.70
CA LYS A 166 22.74 8.97 7.52
C LYS A 166 23.77 10.06 7.87
N GLN A 167 23.62 10.73 9.01
CA GLN A 167 24.54 11.79 9.45
C GLN A 167 25.90 11.22 9.88
N ASN A 168 25.90 10.04 10.49
CA ASN A 168 27.10 9.46 11.10
C ASN A 168 27.86 8.48 10.19
N ASP A 169 27.32 8.10 9.02
CA ASP A 169 27.95 7.15 8.11
C ASP A 169 27.65 7.45 6.63
N GLU A 170 28.52 8.24 6.00
CA GLU A 170 28.42 8.60 4.58
C GLU A 170 28.47 7.37 3.65
N LYS A 171 29.14 6.29 4.06
CA LYS A 171 29.23 5.03 3.31
C LYS A 171 27.95 4.20 3.40
N ARG A 172 27.14 4.36 4.47
CA ARG A 172 25.82 3.73 4.65
C ARG A 172 24.63 4.61 4.24
N SER A 173 24.83 5.59 3.35
CA SER A 173 23.73 6.43 2.83
C SER A 173 22.65 5.66 2.03
N SER A 174 22.80 4.33 1.88
CA SER A 174 21.89 3.42 1.19
C SER A 174 20.70 2.90 2.03
N HIS A 175 20.25 3.60 3.08
CA HIS A 175 19.09 3.18 3.89
C HIS A 175 17.91 2.68 3.03
N GLY A 176 17.58 3.38 1.94
CA GLY A 176 16.50 2.98 1.02
C GLY A 176 16.66 1.65 0.29
N LYS A 177 17.86 1.05 0.30
CA LYS A 177 18.16 -0.29 -0.22
C LYS A 177 18.29 -1.33 0.89
N GLU A 178 18.71 -0.92 2.08
CA GLU A 178 19.01 -1.82 3.20
C GLU A 178 17.79 -2.11 4.08
N HIS A 179 16.98 -1.10 4.38
CA HIS A 179 15.87 -1.28 5.32
C HIS A 179 14.84 -2.33 4.91
N PRO A 180 14.57 -2.64 3.62
CA PRO A 180 13.65 -3.72 3.29
C PRO A 180 14.14 -5.07 3.82
N PHE A 181 15.46 -5.29 3.85
CA PHE A 181 16.05 -6.53 4.36
C PHE A 181 16.13 -6.55 5.89
N ILE A 182 16.44 -5.41 6.52
CA ILE A 182 16.43 -5.28 7.98
C ILE A 182 15.00 -5.44 8.53
N ALA A 183 14.02 -4.84 7.85
CA ALA A 183 12.61 -4.99 8.18
C ALA A 183 12.15 -6.44 8.06
N LEU A 184 12.59 -7.16 7.03
CA LEU A 184 12.31 -8.59 6.88
C LEU A 184 12.94 -9.43 8.01
N GLU A 185 14.20 -9.16 8.36
CA GLU A 185 14.90 -9.87 9.44
C GLU A 185 14.17 -9.67 10.78
N ASN A 186 13.81 -8.43 11.11
CA ASN A 186 13.01 -8.13 12.30
C ASN A 186 11.64 -8.81 12.23
N ALA A 187 10.96 -8.75 11.08
CA ALA A 187 9.65 -9.38 10.90
C ALA A 187 9.72 -10.90 11.13
N LYS A 188 10.72 -11.59 10.57
CA LYS A 188 10.96 -13.03 10.77
C LYS A 188 11.38 -13.38 12.20
N THR A 189 11.99 -12.44 12.92
CA THR A 189 12.39 -12.63 14.32
C THR A 189 11.17 -12.62 15.25
N TYR A 190 10.21 -11.72 15.02
CA TYR A 190 9.10 -11.49 15.94
C TYR A 190 7.75 -12.08 15.47
N PHE A 191 7.60 -12.41 14.19
CA PHE A 191 6.35 -12.86 13.60
C PHE A 191 6.56 -14.00 12.60
N SER A 192 5.48 -14.75 12.34
CA SER A 192 5.44 -15.65 11.19
C SER A 192 5.24 -14.81 9.92
N VAL A 193 6.19 -14.93 8.98
CA VAL A 193 6.19 -14.20 7.71
C VAL A 193 6.13 -15.21 6.57
N ASN A 194 5.12 -15.11 5.72
CA ASN A 194 4.97 -15.97 4.55
C ASN A 194 5.76 -15.42 3.33
N PRO A 195 5.93 -16.21 2.24
CA PRO A 195 6.70 -15.76 1.08
C PRO A 195 6.13 -14.53 0.34
N LEU A 196 4.82 -14.28 0.43
CA LEU A 196 4.17 -13.09 -0.15
C LEU A 196 4.49 -11.84 0.67
N GLU A 197 4.37 -11.94 2.00
CA GLU A 197 4.75 -10.88 2.94
C GLU A 197 6.25 -10.55 2.84
N GLU A 198 7.10 -11.55 2.68
CA GLU A 198 8.54 -11.37 2.45
C GLU A 198 8.83 -10.56 1.17
N ASP A 199 8.12 -10.86 0.09
CA ASP A 199 8.25 -10.11 -1.18
C ASP A 199 7.71 -8.68 -1.04
N ILE A 200 6.59 -8.50 -0.34
CA ILE A 200 6.05 -7.18 0.00
C ILE A 200 7.11 -6.36 0.74
N ILE A 201 7.64 -6.91 1.83
CA ILE A 201 8.60 -6.21 2.69
C ILE A 201 9.87 -5.89 1.92
N THR A 202 10.43 -6.82 1.15
CA THR A 202 11.72 -6.60 0.47
C THR A 202 11.63 -5.74 -0.78
N LYS A 203 10.46 -5.64 -1.41
CA LYS A 203 10.30 -4.99 -2.73
C LYS A 203 9.40 -3.77 -2.74
N HIS A 204 8.84 -3.38 -1.59
CA HIS A 204 8.01 -2.18 -1.51
C HIS A 204 8.75 -0.93 -2.04
N MET A 205 10.08 -0.86 -1.97
CA MET A 205 10.86 0.27 -2.50
C MET A 205 10.95 0.36 -4.03
N PHE A 206 10.45 -0.61 -4.80
CA PHE A 206 10.36 -0.47 -6.26
C PHE A 206 9.57 0.80 -6.64
N PRO A 207 10.00 1.61 -7.63
CA PRO A 207 11.12 1.41 -8.57
C PRO A 207 12.48 1.97 -8.10
N LYS A 208 12.60 2.45 -6.85
CA LYS A 208 13.88 2.93 -6.30
C LYS A 208 14.88 1.78 -6.16
N THR A 209 14.40 0.59 -5.82
CA THR A 209 15.17 -0.65 -5.91
C THR A 209 14.87 -1.34 -7.24
N LEU A 210 15.89 -1.99 -7.82
CA LEU A 210 15.76 -2.69 -9.11
C LEU A 210 15.02 -4.03 -9.00
N ALA A 211 14.80 -4.53 -7.78
CA ALA A 211 14.11 -5.79 -7.54
C ALA A 211 12.61 -5.65 -7.87
N LEU A 212 12.18 -6.34 -8.92
CA LEU A 212 10.79 -6.29 -9.38
C LEU A 212 9.85 -7.03 -8.42
N PRO A 213 8.76 -6.39 -7.96
CA PRO A 213 7.70 -7.03 -7.18
C PRO A 213 7.20 -8.30 -7.86
N ARG A 214 7.19 -9.45 -7.15
CA ARG A 214 6.74 -10.72 -7.74
C ARG A 214 5.21 -10.82 -7.72
N TYR A 215 4.58 -10.21 -6.71
CA TYR A 215 3.15 -10.31 -6.48
C TYR A 215 2.45 -8.96 -6.68
N LYS A 216 1.16 -9.00 -7.01
CA LYS A 216 0.36 -7.79 -7.24
C LYS A 216 0.19 -7.00 -5.94
N GLU A 217 0.08 -7.69 -4.82
CA GLU A 217 0.01 -7.14 -3.47
C GLU A 217 1.28 -6.34 -3.15
N SER A 218 2.46 -6.81 -3.57
CA SER A 218 3.72 -6.07 -3.43
C SER A 218 3.69 -4.74 -4.21
N VAL A 219 3.06 -4.72 -5.38
CA VAL A 219 2.84 -3.47 -6.15
C VAL A 219 1.83 -2.57 -5.42
N VAL A 220 0.73 -3.12 -4.90
CA VAL A 220 -0.28 -2.37 -4.14
C VAL A 220 0.34 -1.74 -2.88
N VAL A 221 1.14 -2.50 -2.14
CA VAL A 221 1.82 -2.00 -0.94
C VAL A 221 2.86 -0.95 -1.32
N SER A 222 3.65 -1.20 -2.38
CA SER A 222 4.57 -0.18 -2.90
C SER A 222 3.84 1.11 -3.23
N ILE A 223 2.74 1.07 -3.99
CA ILE A 223 1.96 2.26 -4.32
C ILE A 223 1.39 2.91 -3.04
N SER A 224 0.80 2.11 -2.14
CA SER A 224 0.21 2.59 -0.88
C SER A 224 1.22 3.28 0.03
N ASP A 225 2.46 2.80 0.03
CA ASP A 225 3.61 3.42 0.67
C ASP A 225 3.88 4.82 0.09
N LYS A 226 3.95 4.97 -1.23
CA LYS A 226 4.21 6.29 -1.87
C LYS A 226 3.04 7.24 -1.63
N ILE A 227 1.81 6.75 -1.70
CA ILE A 227 0.61 7.54 -1.38
C ILE A 227 0.67 8.04 0.06
N SER A 228 1.01 7.15 0.99
CA SER A 228 1.10 7.48 2.41
C SER A 228 2.21 8.49 2.63
N ALA A 229 3.41 8.27 2.08
CA ALA A 229 4.52 9.22 2.14
C ALA A 229 4.15 10.60 1.59
N ILE A 230 3.50 10.67 0.42
CA ILE A 230 2.99 11.92 -0.16
C ILE A 230 1.99 12.59 0.80
N TYR A 231 1.07 11.82 1.37
CA TYR A 231 0.11 12.34 2.37
C TYR A 231 0.81 12.93 3.59
N GLU A 232 1.89 12.31 4.09
CA GLU A 232 2.67 12.83 5.23
C GLU A 232 3.32 14.18 4.93
N TYR A 233 3.83 14.37 3.71
CA TYR A 233 4.38 15.64 3.27
C TYR A 233 3.30 16.69 3.02
N VAL A 234 2.11 16.32 2.54
CA VAL A 234 1.09 17.30 2.14
C VAL A 234 0.22 17.76 3.32
N VAL A 235 -0.16 16.85 4.22
CA VAL A 235 -1.15 17.15 5.28
C VAL A 235 -0.50 17.66 6.57
N ARG A 236 0.84 17.58 6.70
CA ARG A 236 1.59 18.00 7.90
C ARG A 236 2.88 18.79 7.62
N ALA A 237 3.09 19.30 6.40
CA ALA A 237 4.10 20.35 6.13
C ALA A 237 3.50 21.74 6.35
#